data_AF-A0A7C3YDA8-F1
#
_entry.id   AF-A0A7C3YDA8-F1
#
_cell.length_a   1.000
_cell.length_b   1.000
_cell.length_c   1.000
_cell.angle_alpha   90.00
_cell.angle_beta   90.00
_cell.angle_gamma   90.00
#
_symmetry.space_group_name_H-M   'P 1'
#
loop_
_entity.id
_entity.type
_entity.pdbx_description
1 polymer ?
#
loop_
_entity_poly.entity_id
_entity_poly.type
_entity_poly.pdbx_seq_one_letter_code
_entity_poly.pdbx_strand_id
1 'polypeptide(L)'
;MREQLPPPLAAAVDRRLAAFADERLPERLWQADPTLWKPGDEGHQRVVRNALGWLNVFEAVRGGLDGLRALADEVRAEGYRHAVLLGMGGSSLAAEVMQAVVGPAPGYLDLRVLDSTDPAAVAAVERSLDLERTLFIVASKSGTTTETACFHAYFHDLLRRLDGDLAGRHFVAVTDEGTPLHEQAVAQGFRAVFVNPGDIGGRYSALSYFGLVPAALMGLDLERLLDGARAMARACGPDVPPAEGPALRLGALLAEAALAGRDKLTLAFAPPLAPLGAW
;
A
#
# COMPACT_ATOMS: atom_id res chain seq x y z
N MET A 1 -22.82 6.31 10.53
CA MET A 1 -22.18 7.64 10.42
C MET A 1 -23.17 8.69 10.88
N ARG A 2 -22.79 9.62 11.76
CA ARG A 2 -23.63 10.79 12.08
C ARG A 2 -23.15 11.94 11.22
N GLU A 3 -24.01 12.47 10.37
CA GLU A 3 -23.70 13.60 9.50
C GLU A 3 -24.45 14.85 9.95
N GLN A 4 -23.75 15.99 9.92
CA GLN A 4 -24.35 17.30 10.13
C GLN A 4 -23.95 18.16 8.95
N LEU A 5 -24.86 18.26 7.98
CA LEU A 5 -24.63 19.02 6.74
C LEU A 5 -25.56 20.24 6.70
N PRO A 6 -25.10 21.39 6.17
CA PRO A 6 -26.00 22.49 5.83
C PRO A 6 -27.11 21.99 4.90
N PRO A 7 -28.39 22.37 5.10
CA PRO A 7 -29.51 21.83 4.31
C PRO A 7 -29.34 21.90 2.78
N PRO A 8 -28.77 22.98 2.19
CA PRO A 8 -28.52 23.03 0.74
C PRO A 8 -27.52 21.96 0.26
N LEU A 9 -26.49 21.68 1.06
CA LEU A 9 -25.48 20.67 0.74
C LEU A 9 -26.05 19.26 0.89
N ALA A 10 -26.82 18.99 1.95
CA ALA A 10 -27.50 17.71 2.13
C ALA A 10 -28.37 17.37 0.92
N ALA A 11 -29.20 18.31 0.47
CA ALA A 11 -30.06 18.12 -0.70
C ALA A 11 -29.27 17.92 -2.01
N ALA A 12 -28.09 18.55 -2.15
CA ALA A 12 -27.21 18.34 -3.30
C ALA A 12 -26.59 16.93 -3.31
N VAL A 13 -26.14 16.46 -2.13
CA VAL A 13 -25.62 15.11 -1.95
C VAL A 13 -26.68 14.06 -2.25
N ASP A 14 -27.91 14.23 -1.75
CA ASP A 14 -29.00 13.28 -2.02
C ASP A 14 -29.32 13.18 -3.52
N ARG A 15 -29.35 14.32 -4.23
CA ARG A 15 -29.53 14.32 -5.70
C ARG A 15 -28.37 13.63 -6.42
N ARG A 16 -27.13 13.84 -5.97
CA ARG A 16 -25.95 13.18 -6.55
C ARG A 16 -26.01 11.67 -6.38
N LEU A 17 -26.43 11.20 -5.21
CA LEU A 17 -26.55 9.77 -4.92
C LEU A 17 -27.67 9.12 -5.74
N ALA A 18 -28.78 9.82 -5.98
CA ALA A 18 -29.82 9.37 -6.90
C ALA A 18 -29.28 9.25 -8.34
N ALA A 19 -28.53 10.25 -8.82
CA ALA A 19 -27.90 10.20 -10.14
C ALA A 19 -26.91 9.03 -10.27
N PHE A 20 -26.12 8.74 -9.24
CA PHE A 20 -25.24 7.58 -9.22
C PHE A 20 -25.99 6.25 -9.37
N ALA A 21 -27.21 6.15 -8.83
CA ALA A 21 -28.04 4.96 -8.97
C ALA A 21 -28.56 4.83 -10.40
N ASP A 22 -29.08 5.92 -10.98
CA ASP A 22 -29.57 5.96 -12.38
C ASP A 22 -28.45 5.63 -13.38
N GLU A 23 -27.23 6.09 -13.11
CA GLU A 23 -26.03 5.84 -13.93
C GLU A 23 -25.40 4.46 -13.72
N ARG A 24 -25.91 3.66 -12.76
CA ARG A 24 -25.32 2.37 -12.35
C ARG A 24 -23.84 2.49 -12.00
N LEU A 25 -23.49 3.59 -11.31
CA LEU A 25 -22.11 3.91 -10.96
C LEU A 25 -21.44 2.81 -10.14
N PRO A 26 -22.06 2.23 -9.08
CA PRO A 26 -21.43 1.15 -8.32
C PRO A 26 -21.01 -0.01 -9.20
N GLU A 27 -21.92 -0.54 -10.02
CA GLU A 27 -21.65 -1.73 -10.85
C GLU A 27 -20.55 -1.45 -11.86
N ARG A 28 -20.61 -0.29 -12.52
CA ARG A 28 -19.60 0.12 -13.52
C ARG A 28 -18.24 0.32 -12.87
N LEU A 29 -18.17 0.92 -11.68
CA LEU A 29 -16.92 1.09 -10.94
C LEU A 29 -16.29 -0.26 -10.59
N TRP A 30 -17.07 -1.18 -10.03
CA TRP A 30 -16.61 -2.53 -9.66
C TRP A 30 -16.26 -3.42 -10.86
N GLN A 31 -16.81 -3.13 -12.04
CA GLN A 31 -16.41 -3.72 -13.32
C GLN A 31 -15.18 -3.04 -13.95
N ALA A 32 -14.57 -2.11 -13.23
CA ALA A 32 -13.45 -1.30 -13.71
C ALA A 32 -13.74 -0.57 -15.04
N ASP A 33 -14.97 -0.08 -15.24
CA ASP A 33 -15.39 0.63 -16.45
C ASP A 33 -14.59 1.94 -16.59
N PRO A 34 -13.68 2.04 -17.58
CA PRO A 34 -12.81 3.20 -17.72
C PRO A 34 -13.55 4.44 -18.26
N THR A 35 -14.77 4.27 -18.79
CA THR A 35 -15.54 5.35 -19.41
C THR A 35 -16.14 6.33 -18.39
N LEU A 36 -16.05 6.03 -17.08
CA LEU A 36 -16.58 6.86 -16.00
C LEU A 36 -15.91 8.24 -15.86
N TRP A 37 -14.62 8.39 -16.17
CA TRP A 37 -13.89 9.65 -15.93
C TRP A 37 -13.67 10.52 -17.17
N LYS A 38 -13.56 9.90 -18.36
CA LYS A 38 -13.30 10.58 -19.64
C LYS A 38 -13.97 9.82 -20.78
N PRO A 39 -15.31 9.86 -20.90
CA PRO A 39 -15.99 9.21 -22.01
C PRO A 39 -15.49 9.78 -23.34
N GLY A 40 -15.18 8.90 -24.29
CA GLY A 40 -14.64 9.25 -25.61
C GLY A 40 -13.13 9.51 -25.69
N ASP A 41 -12.38 9.42 -24.58
CA ASP A 41 -10.92 9.57 -24.58
C ASP A 41 -10.22 8.21 -24.40
N GLU A 42 -9.88 7.55 -25.51
CA GLU A 42 -9.25 6.23 -25.48
C GLU A 42 -7.88 6.24 -24.77
N GLY A 43 -7.13 7.34 -24.87
CA GLY A 43 -5.83 7.48 -24.25
C GLY A 43 -5.93 7.44 -22.73
N HIS A 44 -6.82 8.25 -22.16
CA HIS A 44 -7.09 8.24 -20.73
C HIS A 44 -7.72 6.93 -20.26
N GLN A 45 -8.62 6.34 -21.06
CA GLN A 45 -9.24 5.06 -20.69
C GLN A 45 -8.23 3.91 -20.61
N ARG A 46 -7.15 3.92 -21.39
CA ARG A 46 -6.04 2.96 -21.22
C ARG A 46 -5.36 3.11 -19.86
N VAL A 47 -5.15 4.35 -19.41
CA VAL A 47 -4.57 4.61 -18.09
C VAL A 47 -5.50 4.12 -16.97
N VAL A 48 -6.80 4.41 -17.07
CA VAL A 48 -7.78 4.01 -16.04
C VAL A 48 -7.90 2.49 -15.94
N ARG A 49 -7.91 1.76 -17.06
CA ARG A 49 -7.91 0.29 -17.05
C ARG A 49 -6.76 -0.29 -16.24
N ASN A 50 -5.62 0.38 -16.23
CA ASN A 50 -4.41 -0.03 -15.51
C ASN A 50 -4.28 0.63 -14.12
N ALA A 51 -5.37 1.12 -13.54
CA ALA A 51 -5.35 1.83 -12.25
C ALA A 51 -6.44 1.39 -11.27
N LEU A 52 -7.24 0.38 -11.60
CA LEU A 52 -8.40 -0.07 -10.80
C LEU A 52 -8.20 -1.44 -10.13
N GLY A 53 -7.04 -2.07 -10.26
CA GLY A 53 -6.74 -3.36 -9.62
C GLY A 53 -6.79 -3.32 -8.09
N TRP A 54 -6.71 -2.13 -7.48
CA TRP A 54 -6.85 -1.96 -6.03
C TRP A 54 -8.22 -2.36 -5.49
N LEU A 55 -9.27 -2.40 -6.35
CA LEU A 55 -10.62 -2.78 -5.94
C LEU A 55 -10.71 -4.22 -5.44
N ASN A 56 -9.85 -5.13 -5.91
CA ASN A 56 -9.90 -6.55 -5.58
C ASN A 56 -8.55 -7.14 -5.14
N VAL A 57 -7.48 -6.34 -5.08
CA VAL A 57 -6.13 -6.83 -4.76
C VAL A 57 -6.07 -7.65 -3.46
N PHE A 58 -6.84 -7.25 -2.44
CA PHE A 58 -6.87 -7.91 -1.14
C PHE A 58 -7.40 -9.36 -1.21
N GLU A 59 -8.17 -9.71 -2.25
CA GLU A 59 -8.54 -11.11 -2.54
C GLU A 59 -7.44 -11.83 -3.31
N ALA A 60 -6.84 -11.16 -4.31
CA ALA A 60 -5.80 -11.74 -5.15
C ALA A 60 -4.55 -12.19 -4.36
N VAL A 61 -4.15 -11.40 -3.36
CA VAL A 61 -2.97 -11.71 -2.53
C VAL A 61 -3.27 -12.66 -1.37
N ARG A 62 -4.55 -12.99 -1.11
CA ARG A 62 -4.93 -13.82 0.04
C ARG A 62 -4.37 -15.24 -0.06
N GLY A 63 -4.20 -15.77 -1.26
CA GLY A 63 -3.55 -17.07 -1.47
C GLY A 63 -2.06 -17.10 -1.07
N GLY A 64 -1.42 -15.93 -0.95
CA GLY A 64 0.00 -15.79 -0.61
C GLY A 64 0.27 -15.63 0.89
N LEU A 65 -0.75 -15.63 1.76
CA LEU A 65 -0.55 -15.36 3.19
C LEU A 65 0.37 -16.38 3.88
N ASP A 66 0.29 -17.66 3.51
CA ASP A 66 1.15 -18.68 4.10
C ASP A 66 2.63 -18.48 3.72
N GLY A 67 2.90 -18.00 2.51
CA GLY A 67 4.26 -17.64 2.08
C GLY A 67 4.80 -16.44 2.86
N LEU A 68 3.94 -15.46 3.18
CA LEU A 68 4.32 -14.31 4.01
C LEU A 68 4.62 -14.72 5.46
N ARG A 69 3.83 -15.65 6.02
CA ARG A 69 4.09 -16.24 7.35
C ARG A 69 5.39 -17.01 7.38
N ALA A 70 5.60 -17.88 6.39
CA ALA A 70 6.81 -18.68 6.28
C ALA A 70 8.04 -17.79 6.24
N LEU A 71 8.03 -16.73 5.42
CA LEU A 71 9.11 -15.74 5.39
C LEU A 71 9.36 -15.15 6.78
N ALA A 72 8.31 -14.69 7.48
CA ALA A 72 8.45 -14.08 8.80
C ALA A 72 9.01 -15.07 9.84
N ASP A 73 8.55 -16.32 9.84
CA ASP A 73 9.01 -17.35 10.76
C ASP A 73 10.46 -17.78 10.47
N GLU A 74 10.82 -17.93 9.20
CA GLU A 74 12.18 -18.27 8.77
C GLU A 74 13.18 -17.22 9.23
N VAL A 75 12.97 -15.94 8.93
CA VAL A 75 13.93 -14.89 9.30
C VAL A 75 14.02 -14.72 10.82
N ARG A 76 12.90 -14.90 11.55
CA ARG A 76 12.91 -14.88 13.01
C ARG A 76 13.72 -16.04 13.60
N ALA A 77 13.55 -17.25 13.06
CA ALA A 77 14.28 -18.44 13.47
C ALA A 77 15.79 -18.31 13.18
N GLU A 78 16.15 -17.67 12.06
CA GLU A 78 17.54 -17.35 11.71
C GLU A 78 18.14 -16.21 12.55
N GLY A 79 17.33 -15.55 13.39
CA GLY A 79 17.82 -14.57 14.36
C GLY A 79 17.77 -13.12 13.90
N TYR A 80 17.08 -12.82 12.79
CA TYR A 80 16.80 -11.45 12.35
C TYR A 80 15.93 -10.73 13.40
N ARG A 81 16.18 -9.43 13.56
CA ARG A 81 15.53 -8.56 14.55
C ARG A 81 15.01 -7.27 13.95
N HIS A 82 15.53 -6.85 12.81
CA HIS A 82 15.19 -5.59 12.17
C HIS A 82 14.73 -5.83 10.73
N ALA A 83 13.78 -5.01 10.29
CA ALA A 83 13.41 -4.87 8.88
C ALA A 83 13.60 -3.41 8.46
N VAL A 84 14.19 -3.18 7.29
CA VAL A 84 14.32 -1.83 6.71
C VAL A 84 13.67 -1.82 5.34
N LEU A 85 12.59 -1.07 5.20
CA LEU A 85 11.94 -0.85 3.92
C LEU A 85 12.65 0.27 3.16
N LEU A 86 13.16 -0.08 1.98
CA LEU A 86 13.80 0.81 1.03
C LEU A 86 12.79 1.16 -0.06
N GLY A 87 12.15 2.32 0.05
CA GLY A 87 11.00 2.64 -0.79
C GLY A 87 10.54 4.08 -0.62
N MET A 88 9.74 4.55 -1.58
CA MET A 88 9.26 5.92 -1.64
C MET A 88 7.75 5.97 -1.88
N GLY A 89 7.10 7.00 -1.30
CA GLY A 89 5.69 7.31 -1.51
C GLY A 89 4.77 6.14 -1.20
N GLY A 90 3.96 5.72 -2.19
CA GLY A 90 3.00 4.63 -2.02
C GLY A 90 3.62 3.27 -1.67
N SER A 91 4.91 3.06 -1.98
CA SER A 91 5.62 1.81 -1.67
C SER A 91 6.11 1.72 -0.22
N SER A 92 6.06 2.81 0.56
CA SER A 92 6.61 2.89 1.92
C SER A 92 5.60 3.37 2.96
N LEU A 93 4.78 4.36 2.61
CA LEU A 93 3.95 5.09 3.57
C LEU A 93 2.91 4.22 4.29
N ALA A 94 2.30 3.27 3.61
CA ALA A 94 1.36 2.35 4.24
C ALA A 94 2.05 1.50 5.34
N ALA A 95 3.28 1.07 5.10
CA ALA A 95 4.06 0.30 6.05
C ALA A 95 4.47 1.15 7.27
N GLU A 96 4.86 2.41 7.02
CA GLU A 96 5.16 3.38 8.08
C GLU A 96 3.95 3.63 8.98
N VAL A 97 2.78 3.84 8.38
CA VAL A 97 1.53 4.05 9.12
C VAL A 97 1.14 2.81 9.93
N MET A 98 1.27 1.60 9.36
CA MET A 98 1.03 0.35 10.10
C MET A 98 1.98 0.19 11.28
N GLN A 99 3.26 0.53 11.09
CA GLN A 99 4.26 0.52 12.16
C GLN A 99 3.91 1.52 13.27
N ALA A 100 3.52 2.75 12.91
CA ALA A 100 3.24 3.79 13.90
C ALA A 100 1.93 3.56 14.68
N VAL A 101 0.93 2.95 14.03
CA VAL A 101 -0.41 2.71 14.64
C VAL A 101 -0.46 1.41 15.42
N VAL A 102 0.08 0.32 14.86
CA VAL A 102 -0.03 -1.03 15.44
C VAL A 102 1.28 -1.46 16.12
N GLY A 103 2.41 -1.15 15.48
CA GLY A 103 3.73 -1.58 15.93
C GLY A 103 3.98 -3.08 15.72
N PRO A 104 5.24 -3.51 15.90
CA PRO A 104 5.60 -4.91 15.78
C PRO A 104 5.07 -5.72 16.97
N ALA A 105 4.60 -6.94 16.69
CA ALA A 105 4.26 -7.90 17.71
C ALA A 105 5.52 -8.39 18.46
N PRO A 106 5.42 -8.80 19.74
CA PRO A 106 6.55 -9.30 20.49
C PRO A 106 7.30 -10.43 19.78
N GLY A 107 8.61 -10.26 19.59
CA GLY A 107 9.47 -11.24 18.94
C GLY A 107 9.43 -11.23 17.41
N TYR A 108 8.73 -10.30 16.79
CA TYR A 108 8.80 -10.00 15.34
C TYR A 108 9.79 -8.87 15.07
N LEU A 109 9.98 -8.50 13.79
CA LEU A 109 11.02 -7.56 13.38
C LEU A 109 10.60 -6.12 13.67
N ASP A 110 11.53 -5.33 14.19
CA ASP A 110 11.40 -3.87 14.29
C ASP A 110 11.53 -3.26 12.89
N LEU A 111 10.41 -2.77 12.35
CA LEU A 111 10.35 -2.17 11.02
C LEU A 111 10.77 -0.70 11.05
N ARG A 112 11.59 -0.32 10.08
CA ARG A 112 11.92 1.07 9.77
C ARG A 112 11.74 1.35 8.29
N VAL A 113 11.39 2.57 7.96
CA VAL A 113 11.26 3.04 6.58
C VAL A 113 12.41 3.99 6.29
N LEU A 114 13.08 3.78 5.15
CA LEU A 114 14.04 4.69 4.57
C LEU A 114 13.50 5.21 3.24
N ASP A 115 12.98 6.43 3.28
CA ASP A 115 12.36 7.16 2.19
C ASP A 115 12.97 8.56 2.02
N SER A 116 14.22 8.75 2.46
CA SER A 116 14.95 10.00 2.30
C SER A 116 16.35 9.75 1.79
N THR A 117 16.74 10.48 0.75
CA THR A 117 18.09 10.45 0.17
C THR A 117 19.06 11.37 0.91
N ASP A 118 18.63 12.02 2.00
CA ASP A 118 19.52 12.75 2.90
C ASP A 118 20.59 11.79 3.47
N PRO A 119 21.89 12.02 3.21
CA PRO A 119 22.97 11.20 3.74
C PRO A 119 22.93 11.04 5.27
N ALA A 120 22.47 12.06 6.00
CA ALA A 120 22.35 11.99 7.45
C ALA A 120 21.26 11.00 7.88
N ALA A 121 20.14 10.93 7.15
CA ALA A 121 19.07 9.97 7.40
C ALA A 121 19.54 8.54 7.10
N VAL A 122 20.21 8.33 5.95
CA VAL A 122 20.78 7.02 5.58
C VAL A 122 21.78 6.54 6.63
N ALA A 123 22.72 7.40 7.04
CA ALA A 123 23.72 7.07 8.05
C ALA A 123 23.12 6.90 9.45
N ALA A 124 22.01 7.56 9.77
CA ALA A 124 21.30 7.34 11.03
C ALA A 124 20.64 5.96 11.06
N VAL A 125 20.03 5.53 9.93
CA VAL A 125 19.51 4.17 9.77
C VAL A 125 20.67 3.18 9.90
N GLU A 126 21.72 3.27 9.08
CA GLU A 126 22.88 2.36 9.12
C GLU A 126 23.44 2.17 10.55
N ARG A 127 23.75 3.26 11.27
CA ARG A 127 24.35 3.22 12.62
C ARG A 127 23.48 2.56 13.68
N SER A 128 22.21 2.37 13.39
CA SER A 128 21.23 1.84 14.33
C SER A 128 20.89 0.36 14.07
N LEU A 129 21.51 -0.26 13.07
CA LEU A 129 21.27 -1.63 12.65
C LEU A 129 22.40 -2.55 13.07
N ASP A 130 22.03 -3.78 13.41
CA ASP A 130 22.91 -4.94 13.28
C ASP A 130 22.68 -5.54 11.88
N LEU A 131 23.61 -5.30 10.95
CA LEU A 131 23.45 -5.69 9.54
C LEU A 131 23.26 -7.20 9.38
N GLU A 132 23.91 -8.03 10.20
CA GLU A 132 23.77 -9.49 10.15
C GLU A 132 22.36 -9.96 10.58
N ARG A 133 21.64 -9.12 11.34
CA ARG A 133 20.28 -9.39 11.84
C ARG A 133 19.22 -8.49 11.20
N THR A 134 19.51 -7.88 10.07
CA THR A 134 18.60 -6.96 9.37
C THR A 134 18.18 -7.51 8.01
N LEU A 135 16.87 -7.50 7.76
CA LEU A 135 16.26 -7.82 6.47
C LEU A 135 15.88 -6.52 5.76
N PHE A 136 16.24 -6.38 4.49
CA PHE A 136 15.94 -5.22 3.67
C PHE A 136 14.80 -5.53 2.69
N ILE A 137 13.77 -4.69 2.68
CA ILE A 137 12.63 -4.80 1.77
C ILE A 137 12.83 -3.77 0.65
N VAL A 138 13.24 -4.22 -0.54
CA VAL A 138 13.38 -3.34 -1.71
C VAL A 138 12.02 -3.20 -2.37
N ALA A 139 11.38 -2.04 -2.20
CA ALA A 139 9.99 -1.82 -2.60
C ALA A 139 9.91 -0.75 -3.72
N SER A 140 9.67 -1.19 -4.95
CA SER A 140 9.48 -0.29 -6.11
C SER A 140 8.53 -0.90 -7.12
N LYS A 141 7.42 -0.21 -7.41
CA LYS A 141 6.44 -0.64 -8.43
C LYS A 141 7.08 -0.82 -9.79
N SER A 142 7.86 0.17 -10.24
CA SER A 142 8.50 0.12 -11.58
C SER A 142 9.80 -0.66 -11.60
N GLY A 143 10.39 -0.95 -10.43
CA GLY A 143 11.74 -1.48 -10.30
C GLY A 143 12.84 -0.51 -10.72
N THR A 144 12.50 0.76 -11.00
CA THR A 144 13.43 1.77 -11.55
C THR A 144 13.49 3.05 -10.73
N THR A 145 12.81 3.11 -9.58
CA THR A 145 12.86 4.26 -8.66
C THR A 145 14.31 4.51 -8.22
N THR A 146 14.85 5.67 -8.57
CA THR A 146 16.28 5.99 -8.38
C THR A 146 16.69 5.91 -6.92
N GLU A 147 15.87 6.46 -6.03
CA GLU A 147 16.14 6.52 -4.61
C GLU A 147 16.19 5.11 -4.00
N THR A 148 15.19 4.26 -4.30
CA THR A 148 15.18 2.85 -3.91
C THR A 148 16.40 2.10 -4.43
N ALA A 149 16.78 2.32 -5.70
CA ALA A 149 17.95 1.69 -6.30
C ALA A 149 19.26 2.12 -5.60
N CYS A 150 19.39 3.40 -5.26
CA CYS A 150 20.52 3.92 -4.50
C CYS A 150 20.61 3.30 -3.11
N PHE A 151 19.51 3.19 -2.37
CA PHE A 151 19.50 2.56 -1.05
C PHE A 151 19.88 1.08 -1.14
N HIS A 152 19.30 0.34 -2.09
CA HIS A 152 19.63 -1.05 -2.31
C HIS A 152 21.12 -1.22 -2.62
N ALA A 153 21.65 -0.45 -3.57
CA ALA A 153 23.07 -0.52 -3.94
C ALA A 153 23.99 -0.26 -2.74
N TYR A 154 23.63 0.71 -1.89
CA TYR A 154 24.37 1.04 -0.69
C TYR A 154 24.41 -0.10 0.34
N PHE A 155 23.24 -0.61 0.76
CA PHE A 155 23.18 -1.68 1.75
C PHE A 155 23.69 -3.02 1.20
N HIS A 156 23.50 -3.28 -0.10
CA HIS A 156 24.03 -4.48 -0.75
C HIS A 156 25.56 -4.46 -0.76
N ASP A 157 26.21 -3.32 -1.01
CA ASP A 157 27.67 -3.21 -0.91
C ASP A 157 28.18 -3.47 0.52
N LEU A 158 27.50 -2.93 1.54
CA LEU A 158 27.85 -3.20 2.95
C LEU A 158 27.72 -4.70 3.27
N LEU A 159 26.61 -5.34 2.87
CA LEU A 159 26.38 -6.76 3.11
C LEU A 159 27.31 -7.66 2.28
N ARG A 160 27.71 -7.27 1.08
CA ARG A 160 28.74 -8.00 0.31
C ARG A 160 30.09 -8.03 1.03
N ARG A 161 30.44 -6.98 1.76
CA ARG A 161 31.68 -6.95 2.57
C ARG A 161 31.59 -7.84 3.80
N LEU A 162 30.39 -8.09 4.32
CA LEU A 162 30.14 -8.93 5.50
C LEU A 162 29.95 -10.42 5.13
N ASP A 163 29.17 -10.69 4.08
CA ASP A 163 28.62 -12.01 3.77
C ASP A 163 28.90 -12.46 2.33
N GLY A 164 29.71 -11.70 1.58
CA GLY A 164 30.16 -12.05 0.25
C GLY A 164 29.02 -12.25 -0.75
N ASP A 165 29.01 -13.40 -1.41
CA ASP A 165 28.00 -13.75 -2.41
C ASP A 165 26.64 -14.15 -1.81
N LEU A 166 26.57 -14.34 -0.48
CA LEU A 166 25.32 -14.63 0.21
C LEU A 166 24.54 -13.35 0.59
N ALA A 167 25.08 -12.16 0.33
CA ALA A 167 24.46 -10.88 0.68
C ALA A 167 22.99 -10.75 0.25
N GLY A 168 22.61 -11.36 -0.88
CA GLY A 168 21.23 -11.39 -1.38
C GLY A 168 20.21 -11.95 -0.38
N ARG A 169 20.60 -12.89 0.49
CA ARG A 169 19.69 -13.50 1.47
C ARG A 169 19.13 -12.51 2.50
N HIS A 170 19.75 -11.34 2.63
CA HIS A 170 19.30 -10.24 3.47
C HIS A 170 18.30 -9.33 2.78
N PHE A 171 17.88 -9.64 1.55
CA PHE A 171 16.94 -8.83 0.78
C PHE A 171 15.70 -9.61 0.38
N VAL A 172 14.57 -8.91 0.39
CA VAL A 172 13.33 -9.30 -0.28
C VAL A 172 12.93 -8.19 -1.25
N ALA A 173 12.40 -8.56 -2.41
CA ALA A 173 11.89 -7.60 -3.38
C ALA A 173 10.37 -7.58 -3.38
N VAL A 174 9.78 -6.39 -3.42
CA VAL A 174 8.35 -6.18 -3.69
C VAL A 174 8.23 -5.26 -4.89
N THR A 175 7.65 -5.80 -5.96
CA THR A 175 7.62 -5.15 -7.27
C THR A 175 6.42 -5.62 -8.08
N ASP A 176 6.25 -5.06 -9.28
CA ASP A 176 5.25 -5.54 -10.22
C ASP A 176 5.83 -6.55 -11.22
N GLU A 177 4.95 -7.21 -11.94
CA GLU A 177 5.31 -8.18 -12.98
C GLU A 177 6.18 -7.56 -14.08
N GLY A 178 7.22 -8.28 -14.52
CA GLY A 178 8.08 -7.87 -15.63
C GLY A 178 8.99 -6.67 -15.36
N THR A 179 9.33 -6.42 -14.09
CA THR A 179 10.15 -5.26 -13.69
C THR A 179 11.64 -5.58 -13.57
N PRO A 180 12.54 -4.61 -13.81
CA PRO A 180 13.99 -4.81 -13.63
C PRO A 180 14.39 -5.22 -12.21
N LEU A 181 13.62 -4.80 -11.19
CA LEU A 181 13.86 -5.21 -9.81
C LEU A 181 13.63 -6.71 -9.59
N HIS A 182 12.67 -7.32 -10.30
CA HIS A 182 12.49 -8.77 -10.27
C HIS A 182 13.76 -9.45 -10.80
N GLU A 183 14.21 -9.06 -11.99
CA GLU A 183 15.40 -9.64 -12.62
C GLU A 183 16.64 -9.48 -11.74
N GLN A 184 16.82 -8.30 -11.16
CA GLN A 184 17.91 -8.02 -10.22
C GLN A 184 17.83 -8.91 -8.98
N ALA A 185 16.64 -9.07 -8.39
CA ALA A 185 16.44 -9.88 -7.19
C ALA A 185 16.78 -11.36 -7.43
N VAL A 186 16.36 -11.91 -8.59
CA VAL A 186 16.72 -13.27 -8.99
C VAL A 186 18.22 -13.40 -9.22
N ALA A 187 18.82 -12.46 -9.96
CA ALA A 187 20.25 -12.50 -10.27
C ALA A 187 21.15 -12.37 -9.03
N GLN A 188 20.71 -11.64 -8.01
CA GLN A 188 21.45 -11.42 -6.77
C GLN A 188 21.10 -12.41 -5.66
N GLY A 189 20.22 -13.39 -5.93
CA GLY A 189 19.86 -14.41 -4.94
C GLY A 189 19.09 -13.85 -3.74
N PHE A 190 18.15 -12.94 -3.99
CA PHE A 190 17.26 -12.43 -2.94
C PHE A 190 16.48 -13.58 -2.32
N ARG A 191 16.22 -13.47 -1.02
CA ARG A 191 15.49 -14.49 -0.25
C ARG A 191 14.10 -14.75 -0.81
N ALA A 192 13.40 -13.69 -1.23
CA ALA A 192 12.07 -13.78 -1.79
C ALA A 192 11.77 -12.62 -2.74
N VAL A 193 10.86 -12.87 -3.69
CA VAL A 193 10.31 -11.86 -4.60
C VAL A 193 8.79 -11.95 -4.56
N PHE A 194 8.14 -10.86 -4.18
CA PHE A 194 6.69 -10.72 -4.18
C PHE A 194 6.25 -9.83 -5.33
N VAL A 195 5.45 -10.40 -6.23
CA VAL A 195 5.01 -9.76 -7.47
C VAL A 195 3.55 -9.35 -7.35
N ASN A 196 3.26 -8.06 -7.56
CA ASN A 196 1.90 -7.53 -7.62
C ASN A 196 1.41 -7.39 -9.07
N PRO A 197 0.08 -7.38 -9.28
CA PRO A 197 -0.52 -6.92 -10.53
C PRO A 197 -0.10 -5.49 -10.88
N GLY A 198 0.21 -5.25 -12.15
CA GLY A 198 0.69 -3.94 -12.65
C GLY A 198 -0.36 -2.83 -12.64
N ASP A 199 -1.63 -3.16 -12.45
CA ASP A 199 -2.79 -2.27 -12.57
C ASP A 199 -3.19 -1.58 -11.24
N ILE A 200 -2.31 -1.62 -10.24
CA ILE A 200 -2.50 -1.00 -8.93
C ILE A 200 -1.66 0.27 -8.83
N GLY A 201 -2.29 1.44 -8.67
CA GLY A 201 -1.56 2.68 -8.42
C GLY A 201 -0.82 2.62 -7.07
N GLY A 202 0.40 3.17 -6.99
CA GLY A 202 1.24 3.05 -5.78
C GLY A 202 0.57 3.53 -4.49
N ARG A 203 -0.18 4.64 -4.52
CA ARG A 203 -0.92 5.12 -3.33
C ARG A 203 -2.08 4.20 -2.89
N TYR A 204 -2.46 3.23 -3.72
CA TYR A 204 -3.53 2.25 -3.47
C TYR A 204 -2.98 0.83 -3.20
N SER A 205 -1.67 0.65 -3.04
CA SER A 205 -1.04 -0.67 -2.86
C SER A 205 -0.97 -1.15 -1.40
N ALA A 206 -1.56 -0.42 -0.45
CA ALA A 206 -1.50 -0.75 0.98
C ALA A 206 -1.98 -2.18 1.32
N LEU A 207 -2.91 -2.73 0.52
CA LEU A 207 -3.45 -4.09 0.70
C LEU A 207 -2.90 -5.10 -0.32
N SER A 208 -1.85 -4.73 -1.05
CA SER A 208 -1.05 -5.62 -1.88
C SER A 208 0.19 -6.10 -1.11
N TYR A 209 1.10 -6.84 -1.75
CA TYR A 209 2.37 -7.22 -1.09
C TYR A 209 3.20 -6.02 -0.62
N PHE A 210 2.99 -4.81 -1.15
CA PHE A 210 3.64 -3.60 -0.66
C PHE A 210 3.34 -3.32 0.82
N GLY A 211 2.10 -3.55 1.27
CA GLY A 211 1.76 -3.47 2.68
C GLY A 211 1.88 -4.82 3.41
N LEU A 212 1.55 -5.93 2.76
CA LEU A 212 1.49 -7.22 3.45
C LEU A 212 2.84 -7.82 3.82
N VAL A 213 3.89 -7.58 3.03
CA VAL A 213 5.25 -8.02 3.36
C VAL A 213 5.75 -7.37 4.66
N PRO A 214 5.79 -6.03 4.78
CA PRO A 214 6.19 -5.40 6.04
C PRO A 214 5.25 -5.75 7.20
N ALA A 215 3.94 -5.86 6.95
CA ALA A 215 2.99 -6.28 7.98
C ALA A 215 3.27 -7.70 8.52
N ALA A 216 3.60 -8.65 7.64
CA ALA A 216 3.96 -10.01 8.03
C ALA A 216 5.23 -10.05 8.89
N LEU A 217 6.27 -9.31 8.48
CA LEU A 217 7.53 -9.22 9.20
C LEU A 217 7.40 -8.58 10.58
N MET A 218 6.45 -7.65 10.73
CA MET A 218 6.04 -7.07 12.02
C MET A 218 5.09 -7.97 12.83
N GLY A 219 4.59 -9.07 12.27
CA GLY A 219 3.70 -10.00 12.97
C GLY A 219 2.25 -9.52 13.10
N LEU A 220 1.78 -8.70 12.16
CA LEU A 220 0.38 -8.28 12.12
C LEU A 220 -0.53 -9.44 11.69
N ASP A 221 -1.77 -9.42 12.19
CA ASP A 221 -2.83 -10.36 11.80
C ASP A 221 -3.34 -10.05 10.39
N LEU A 222 -2.76 -10.74 9.39
CA LEU A 222 -3.04 -10.51 7.98
C LEU A 222 -4.46 -10.95 7.58
N GLU A 223 -5.00 -12.05 8.12
CA GLU A 223 -6.39 -12.43 7.89
C GLU A 223 -7.31 -11.34 8.34
N ARG A 224 -7.14 -10.85 9.58
CA ARG A 224 -8.00 -9.82 10.13
C ARG A 224 -7.91 -8.53 9.33
N LEU A 225 -6.71 -8.15 8.86
CA LEU A 225 -6.53 -6.99 7.99
C LEU A 225 -7.32 -7.15 6.68
N LEU A 226 -7.16 -8.29 6.00
CA LEU A 226 -7.84 -8.55 4.73
C LEU A 226 -9.34 -8.82 4.89
N ASP A 227 -9.80 -9.34 6.03
CA ASP A 227 -11.21 -9.52 6.36
C ASP A 227 -11.88 -8.16 6.61
N GLY A 228 -11.18 -7.23 7.26
CA GLY A 228 -11.61 -5.83 7.36
C GLY A 228 -11.75 -5.17 6.00
N ALA A 229 -10.76 -5.36 5.11
CA ALA A 229 -10.82 -4.88 3.74
C ALA A 229 -12.02 -5.47 2.98
N ARG A 230 -12.24 -6.79 3.08
CA ARG A 230 -13.39 -7.47 2.46
C ARG A 230 -14.72 -6.94 2.98
N ALA A 231 -14.83 -6.68 4.28
CA ALA A 231 -16.05 -6.12 4.87
C ALA A 231 -16.34 -4.72 4.31
N MET A 232 -15.33 -3.85 4.20
CA MET A 232 -15.48 -2.53 3.59
C MET A 232 -15.80 -2.62 2.09
N ALA A 233 -15.13 -3.51 1.36
CA ALA A 233 -15.42 -3.78 -0.04
C ALA A 233 -16.88 -4.19 -0.27
N ARG A 234 -17.42 -5.09 0.57
CA ARG A 234 -18.84 -5.48 0.52
C ARG A 234 -19.77 -4.31 0.83
N ALA A 235 -19.44 -3.50 1.85
CA ALA A 235 -20.23 -2.32 2.19
C ALA A 235 -20.23 -1.26 1.06
N CYS A 236 -19.22 -1.27 0.20
CA CYS A 236 -19.10 -0.40 -0.96
C CYS A 236 -19.48 -1.09 -2.28
N GLY A 237 -19.96 -2.34 -2.22
CA GLY A 237 -20.10 -3.25 -3.36
C GLY A 237 -21.13 -2.80 -4.40
N PRO A 238 -21.15 -3.47 -5.57
CA PRO A 238 -22.04 -3.11 -6.68
C PRO A 238 -23.54 -3.26 -6.34
N ASP A 239 -23.88 -4.15 -5.41
CA ASP A 239 -25.26 -4.41 -4.99
C ASP A 239 -25.74 -3.47 -3.87
N VAL A 240 -24.88 -2.54 -3.42
CA VAL A 240 -25.23 -1.59 -2.36
C VAL A 240 -25.80 -0.31 -2.98
N PRO A 241 -27.01 0.12 -2.59
CA PRO A 241 -27.56 1.40 -3.04
C PRO A 241 -26.58 2.55 -2.76
N PRO A 242 -26.32 3.48 -3.70
CA PRO A 242 -25.34 4.55 -3.49
C PRO A 242 -25.53 5.36 -2.20
N ALA A 243 -26.79 5.59 -1.78
CA ALA A 243 -27.11 6.30 -0.56
C ALA A 243 -26.75 5.55 0.74
N GLU A 244 -26.63 4.23 0.67
CA GLU A 244 -26.24 3.36 1.77
C GLU A 244 -24.72 3.05 1.75
N GLY A 245 -24.10 3.13 0.58
CA GLY A 245 -22.67 2.89 0.37
C GLY A 245 -21.79 3.99 0.97
N PRO A 246 -20.92 3.70 1.97
CA PRO A 246 -20.17 4.74 2.67
C PRO A 246 -19.16 5.47 1.76
N ALA A 247 -18.52 4.77 0.82
CA ALA A 247 -17.55 5.38 -0.09
C ALA A 247 -18.21 6.33 -1.10
N LEU A 248 -19.33 5.93 -1.71
CA LEU A 248 -20.03 6.78 -2.67
C LEU A 248 -20.70 7.98 -1.99
N ARG A 249 -21.24 7.80 -0.78
CA ARG A 249 -21.75 8.89 0.04
C ARG A 249 -20.66 9.91 0.38
N LEU A 250 -19.49 9.45 0.81
CA LEU A 250 -18.34 10.33 1.05
C LEU A 250 -17.89 11.02 -0.24
N GLY A 251 -17.79 10.30 -1.35
CA GLY A 251 -17.42 10.87 -2.65
C GLY A 251 -18.39 11.95 -3.13
N ALA A 252 -19.70 11.70 -3.02
CA ALA A 252 -20.75 12.67 -3.33
C ALA A 252 -20.65 13.91 -2.44
N LEU A 253 -20.45 13.73 -1.13
CA LEU A 253 -20.24 14.84 -0.19
C LEU A 253 -19.05 15.70 -0.57
N LEU A 254 -17.90 15.09 -0.83
CA LEU A 254 -16.67 15.83 -1.20
C LEU A 254 -16.85 16.58 -2.52
N ALA A 255 -17.48 15.95 -3.52
CA ALA A 255 -17.72 16.57 -4.82
C ALA A 255 -18.67 17.77 -4.71
N GLU A 256 -19.83 17.61 -4.06
CA GLU A 256 -20.82 18.68 -3.92
C GLU A 256 -20.33 19.80 -2.99
N ALA A 257 -19.54 19.48 -1.96
CA ALA A 257 -18.89 20.48 -1.12
C ALA A 257 -17.91 21.34 -1.94
N ALA A 258 -17.07 20.71 -2.77
CA ALA A 258 -16.13 21.41 -3.64
C ALA A 258 -16.87 22.34 -4.64
N LEU A 259 -17.94 21.85 -5.26
CA LEU A 259 -18.80 22.67 -6.14
C LEU A 259 -19.46 23.84 -5.41
N ALA A 260 -19.74 23.69 -4.11
CA ALA A 260 -20.25 24.75 -3.25
C ALA A 260 -19.14 25.69 -2.68
N GLY A 261 -17.90 25.59 -3.18
CA GLY A 261 -16.78 26.42 -2.75
C GLY A 261 -16.10 25.99 -1.45
N ARG A 262 -16.36 24.75 -0.98
CA ARG A 262 -15.69 24.14 0.19
C ARG A 262 -14.69 23.10 -0.30
N ASP A 263 -13.48 23.54 -0.62
CA ASP A 263 -12.44 22.74 -1.28
C ASP A 263 -11.39 22.13 -0.33
N LYS A 264 -11.60 22.22 0.99
CA LYS A 264 -10.72 21.66 2.02
C LYS A 264 -11.42 20.58 2.83
N LEU A 265 -10.77 19.42 2.92
CA LEU A 265 -11.12 18.33 3.83
C LEU A 265 -10.15 18.35 5.01
N THR A 266 -10.69 18.33 6.22
CA THR A 266 -9.91 18.15 7.45
C THR A 266 -10.29 16.83 8.09
N LEU A 267 -9.31 15.94 8.24
CA LEU A 267 -9.47 14.67 8.93
C LEU A 267 -8.94 14.82 10.36
N ALA A 268 -9.78 14.53 11.34
CA ALA A 268 -9.41 14.55 12.74
C ALA A 268 -9.37 13.11 13.27
N PHE A 269 -8.18 12.68 13.69
CA PHE A 269 -7.95 11.33 14.20
C PHE A 269 -7.77 11.36 15.72
N ALA A 270 -8.17 10.26 16.39
CA ALA A 270 -7.74 10.05 17.76
C ALA A 270 -6.20 9.97 17.80
N PRO A 271 -5.53 10.37 18.90
CA PRO A 271 -4.07 10.41 18.95
C PRO A 271 -3.35 9.12 18.47
N PRO A 272 -3.80 7.90 18.82
CA PRO A 272 -3.17 6.67 18.32
C PRO A 272 -3.32 6.44 16.81
N LEU A 273 -4.28 7.11 16.18
CA LEU A 273 -4.60 7.02 14.76
C LEU A 273 -4.09 8.24 13.98
N ALA A 274 -3.45 9.21 14.63
CA ALA A 274 -2.89 10.39 13.97
C ALA A 274 -1.97 10.06 12.78
N PRO A 275 -1.14 8.99 12.81
CA PRO A 275 -0.32 8.62 11.66
C PRO A 275 -1.12 8.31 10.38
N LEU A 276 -2.40 7.90 10.48
CA LEU A 276 -3.25 7.71 9.29
C LEU A 276 -3.37 8.99 8.46
N GLY A 277 -3.24 10.17 9.05
CA GLY A 277 -3.32 11.43 8.31
C GLY A 277 -2.13 11.71 7.39
N ALA A 278 -1.03 10.96 7.52
CA ALA A 278 0.09 11.05 6.60
C ALA A 278 -0.21 10.37 5.26
N TRP A 279 -1.07 9.34 5.25
CA TRP A 279 -1.51 8.57 4.08
C TRP A 279 -2.80 9.13 3.47
#